data_AF-A0AAE3GMI5-F1
#
_entry.id   AF-A0AAE3GMI5-F1
#
_cell.length_a   1.000
_cell.length_b   1.000
_cell.length_c   1.000
_cell.angle_alpha   90.00
_cell.angle_beta   90.00
_cell.angle_gamma   90.00
#
_symmetry.space_group_name_H-M   'P 1'
#
loop_
_entity.id
_entity.type
_entity.pdbx_description
1 polymer ?
#
loop_
_entity_poly.entity_id
_entity_poly.type
_entity_poly.pdbx_seq_one_letter_code
_entity_poly.pdbx_strand_id
1 'polypeptide(L)'
;MMDVHESRKFKPQCFLYFLEDYQDVEDGFSPVAGEISFRITSHSSESITEVYLKSLANQVKSEFGRGSGFVWKKGKTNIAYTDKDNGLQLRILCRSMAEGERVVKAALSLTNTAFESDRLSEVNNANPTSAYPTVPGTVRILGKSRKRPRKRPIADVRFQYALLHIHGLPNPICLLDRTGTFRNPLIDA
;
A
#
# COMPACT_ATOMS: atom_id res chain seq x y z
N MET A 1 -5.04 3.52 -34.79
CA MET A 1 -4.37 2.64 -33.81
C MET A 1 -3.97 3.53 -32.65
N MET A 2 -4.75 3.54 -31.56
CA MET A 2 -4.43 4.37 -30.39
C MET A 2 -3.32 3.68 -29.60
N ASP A 3 -2.22 4.39 -29.35
CA ASP A 3 -1.05 3.88 -28.66
C ASP A 3 -1.40 3.43 -27.23
N VAL A 4 -1.16 2.14 -26.97
CA VAL A 4 -1.39 1.48 -25.67
C VAL A 4 -0.61 2.17 -24.53
N HIS A 5 0.43 2.96 -24.85
CA HIS A 5 1.29 3.65 -23.90
C HIS A 5 0.77 4.99 -23.35
N GLU A 6 -0.15 5.69 -24.04
CA GLU A 6 -0.80 6.88 -23.44
C GLU A 6 -1.89 6.52 -22.42
N SER A 7 -2.35 5.25 -22.41
CA SER A 7 -3.61 4.84 -21.76
C SER A 7 -3.56 4.63 -20.23
N ARG A 8 -2.38 4.46 -19.61
CA ARG A 8 -2.27 4.08 -18.17
C ARG A 8 -1.96 5.24 -17.22
N LYS A 9 -1.26 6.27 -17.71
CA LYS A 9 -0.73 7.36 -16.86
C LYS A 9 -1.85 8.15 -16.17
N PHE A 10 -2.94 8.36 -16.89
CA PHE A 10 -4.09 9.17 -16.45
C PHE A 10 -5.24 8.36 -15.84
N LYS A 11 -5.07 7.05 -15.68
CA LYS A 11 -6.06 6.21 -15.01
C LYS A 11 -6.15 6.55 -13.53
N PRO A 12 -7.35 6.54 -12.92
CA PRO A 12 -7.50 6.72 -11.48
C PRO A 12 -6.61 5.76 -10.69
N GLN A 13 -6.04 6.24 -9.59
CA GLN A 13 -5.10 5.48 -8.76
C GLN A 13 -5.58 5.45 -7.31
N CYS A 14 -5.75 4.25 -6.77
CA CYS A 14 -6.11 4.04 -5.37
C CYS A 14 -4.84 3.87 -4.55
N PHE A 15 -4.82 4.50 -3.38
CA PHE A 15 -3.75 4.44 -2.39
C PHE A 15 -4.32 3.98 -1.06
N LEU A 16 -3.77 2.92 -0.51
CA LEU A 16 -4.07 2.40 0.83
C LEU A 16 -2.90 2.72 1.74
N TYR A 17 -3.14 3.45 2.81
CA TYR A 17 -2.11 3.83 3.77
C TYR A 17 -2.22 3.02 5.05
N PHE A 18 -1.04 2.62 5.56
CA PHE A 18 -0.89 1.84 6.77
C PHE A 18 0.16 2.49 7.66
N LEU A 19 -0.05 2.41 8.96
CA LEU A 19 0.87 2.94 9.97
C LEU A 19 0.96 1.99 11.15
N GLU A 20 2.16 1.82 11.69
CA GLU A 20 2.41 1.13 12.95
C GLU A 20 1.66 1.84 14.10
N ASP A 21 1.02 1.04 14.96
CA ASP A 21 0.32 1.58 16.13
C ASP A 21 1.34 2.19 17.09
N TYR A 22 1.05 3.38 17.64
CA TYR A 22 2.02 4.15 18.44
C TYR A 22 2.61 3.36 19.62
N GLN A 23 1.80 2.48 20.24
CA GLN A 23 2.21 1.63 21.36
C GLN A 23 3.26 0.56 20.98
N ASP A 24 3.35 0.20 19.70
CA ASP A 24 4.26 -0.83 19.20
C ASP A 24 5.57 -0.22 18.65
N VAL A 25 5.66 1.11 18.60
CA VAL A 25 6.84 1.83 18.10
C VAL A 25 7.97 1.73 19.10
N GLU A 26 9.10 1.20 18.64
CA GLU A 26 10.33 1.14 19.44
C GLU A 26 10.85 2.54 19.83
N ASP A 27 11.26 2.69 21.08
CA ASP A 27 11.78 3.95 21.63
C ASP A 27 12.89 4.57 20.77
N GLY A 28 12.73 5.87 20.50
CA GLY A 28 13.68 6.63 19.69
C GLY A 28 13.56 6.40 18.18
N PHE A 29 12.51 5.71 17.71
CA PHE A 29 12.16 5.60 16.31
C PHE A 29 10.81 6.23 15.98
N SER A 30 10.60 6.51 14.69
CA SER A 30 9.30 6.91 14.16
C SER A 30 8.50 5.68 13.73
N PRO A 31 7.15 5.76 13.78
CA PRO A 31 6.29 4.66 13.33
C PRO A 31 6.59 4.24 11.89
N VAL A 32 6.54 2.94 11.63
CA VAL A 32 6.70 2.40 10.28
C VAL A 32 5.42 2.61 9.48
N ALA A 33 5.55 3.25 8.31
CA ALA A 33 4.47 3.39 7.35
C ALA A 33 4.52 2.30 6.27
N GLY A 34 3.36 1.95 5.71
CA GLY A 34 3.19 1.13 4.52
C GLY A 34 2.22 1.78 3.55
N GLU A 35 2.47 1.62 2.26
CA GLU A 35 1.55 2.09 1.22
C GLU A 35 1.40 0.99 0.16
N ILE A 36 0.16 0.79 -0.27
CA ILE A 36 -0.17 -0.05 -1.42
C ILE A 36 -0.92 0.83 -2.41
N SER A 37 -0.52 0.80 -3.68
CA SER A 37 -1.25 1.50 -4.72
C SER A 37 -1.43 0.66 -5.97
N PHE A 38 -2.53 0.91 -6.65
CA PHE A 38 -2.90 0.26 -7.91
C PHE A 38 -3.78 1.19 -8.73
N ARG A 39 -3.84 0.95 -10.04
CA ARG A 39 -4.65 1.74 -10.96
C ARG A 39 -5.96 1.05 -11.27
N ILE A 40 -7.02 1.83 -11.42
CA ILE A 40 -8.33 1.36 -11.85
C ILE A 40 -8.37 1.45 -13.37
N THR A 41 -8.16 0.33 -14.06
CA THR A 41 -8.08 0.32 -15.53
C THR A 41 -9.46 0.28 -16.20
N SER A 42 -10.47 -0.25 -15.52
CA SER A 42 -11.86 -0.35 -15.98
C SER A 42 -12.55 0.99 -16.22
N HIS A 43 -12.05 2.09 -15.64
CA HIS A 43 -12.60 3.43 -15.80
C HIS A 43 -11.52 4.44 -16.26
N SER A 44 -11.94 5.55 -16.85
CA SER A 44 -11.10 6.75 -17.05
C SER A 44 -11.50 7.81 -16.02
N SER A 45 -10.78 8.94 -15.98
CA SER A 45 -11.20 10.09 -15.16
C SER A 45 -12.59 10.64 -15.56
N GLU A 46 -12.99 10.45 -16.82
CA GLU A 46 -14.27 10.94 -17.35
C GLU A 46 -15.41 9.93 -17.16
N SER A 47 -15.10 8.63 -17.10
CA SER A 47 -16.11 7.57 -17.00
C SER A 47 -16.30 7.00 -15.59
N ILE A 48 -15.47 7.40 -14.63
CA ILE A 48 -15.62 6.98 -13.23
C ILE A 48 -16.79 7.73 -12.57
N THR A 49 -17.69 6.99 -11.92
CA THR A 49 -18.93 7.55 -11.36
C THR A 49 -18.92 7.51 -9.84
N GLU A 50 -19.68 8.39 -9.19
CA GLU A 50 -19.84 8.38 -7.73
C GLU A 50 -20.37 7.04 -7.20
N VAL A 51 -21.26 6.38 -7.94
CA VAL A 51 -21.79 5.05 -7.60
C VAL A 51 -20.65 4.03 -7.54
N TYR A 52 -19.75 4.04 -8.53
CA TYR A 52 -18.58 3.18 -8.51
C TYR A 52 -17.66 3.51 -7.33
N LEU A 53 -17.43 4.79 -7.04
CA LEU A 53 -16.59 5.22 -5.92
C LEU A 53 -17.14 4.73 -4.57
N LYS A 54 -18.45 4.83 -4.35
CA LYS A 54 -19.11 4.31 -3.14
C LYS A 54 -19.01 2.79 -3.06
N SER A 55 -19.14 2.08 -4.18
CA SER A 55 -18.94 0.62 -4.22
C SER A 55 -17.51 0.25 -3.82
N LEU A 56 -16.51 0.90 -4.44
CA LEU A 56 -15.10 0.70 -4.12
C LEU A 56 -14.80 1.03 -2.66
N ALA A 57 -15.34 2.12 -2.13
CA ALA A 57 -15.16 2.50 -0.74
C ALA A 57 -15.73 1.42 0.21
N ASN A 58 -16.93 0.89 -0.07
CA ASN A 58 -17.51 -0.21 0.70
C ASN A 58 -16.65 -1.48 0.65
N GLN A 59 -16.05 -1.79 -0.51
CA GLN A 59 -15.09 -2.91 -0.63
C GLN A 59 -13.85 -2.65 0.23
N VAL A 60 -13.27 -1.45 0.18
CA VAL A 60 -12.16 -1.06 1.06
C VAL A 60 -12.54 -1.22 2.54
N LYS A 61 -13.74 -0.81 2.95
CA LYS A 61 -14.21 -1.01 4.33
C LYS A 61 -14.32 -2.49 4.67
N SER A 62 -14.90 -3.31 3.80
CA SER A 62 -15.04 -4.75 3.99
C SER A 62 -13.69 -5.45 4.21
N GLU A 63 -12.70 -5.13 3.37
CA GLU A 63 -11.42 -5.84 3.32
C GLU A 63 -10.39 -5.26 4.28
N PHE A 64 -10.34 -3.93 4.42
CA PHE A 64 -9.29 -3.22 5.16
C PHE A 64 -9.79 -2.49 6.40
N GLY A 65 -11.06 -2.06 6.40
CA GLY A 65 -11.62 -1.20 7.46
C GLY A 65 -12.28 -1.92 8.63
N ARG A 66 -12.76 -3.15 8.45
CA ARG A 66 -13.56 -3.88 9.48
C ARG A 66 -12.84 -4.02 10.82
N GLY A 67 -13.61 -3.92 11.90
CA GLY A 67 -13.14 -4.11 13.28
C GLY A 67 -12.01 -3.13 13.62
N SER A 68 -10.86 -3.68 14.03
CA SER A 68 -9.67 -2.87 14.31
C SER A 68 -8.86 -2.50 13.05
N GLY A 69 -9.36 -2.79 11.85
CA GLY A 69 -8.66 -2.58 10.58
C GLY A 69 -7.64 -3.69 10.27
N PHE A 70 -7.30 -3.80 8.99
CA PHE A 70 -6.37 -4.81 8.47
C PHE A 70 -4.94 -4.51 8.91
N VAL A 71 -4.28 -5.54 9.41
CA VAL A 71 -2.86 -5.50 9.81
C VAL A 71 -2.03 -6.15 8.72
N TRP A 72 -1.03 -5.44 8.21
CA TRP A 72 -0.01 -5.96 7.30
C TRP A 72 1.29 -6.18 8.08
N LYS A 73 1.74 -7.45 8.13
CA LYS A 73 2.98 -7.82 8.82
C LYS A 73 4.17 -7.56 7.92
N LYS A 74 4.74 -6.36 8.00
CA LYS A 74 5.90 -5.96 7.20
C LYS A 74 7.15 -6.71 7.62
N GLY A 75 8.01 -6.97 6.63
CA GLY A 75 9.28 -7.64 6.84
C GLY A 75 10.29 -7.37 5.73
N LYS A 76 11.29 -8.24 5.63
CA LYS A 76 12.43 -8.06 4.72
C LYS A 76 12.21 -8.69 3.34
N THR A 77 11.30 -9.67 3.26
CA THR A 77 10.94 -10.38 2.03
C THR A 77 10.17 -9.45 1.11
N ASN A 78 10.56 -9.37 -0.16
CA ASN A 78 9.86 -8.57 -1.17
C ASN A 78 9.03 -9.48 -2.06
N ILE A 79 7.71 -9.41 -1.92
CA ILE A 79 6.77 -10.11 -2.77
C ILE A 79 6.28 -9.16 -3.85
N ALA A 80 6.51 -9.52 -5.11
CA ALA A 80 6.08 -8.74 -6.25
C ALA A 80 4.96 -9.46 -7.00
N TYR A 81 3.90 -8.73 -7.31
CA TYR A 81 2.78 -9.20 -8.14
C TYR A 81 2.57 -8.23 -9.29
N THR A 82 2.67 -8.70 -10.53
CA THR A 82 2.56 -7.82 -11.70
C THR A 82 1.45 -8.30 -12.63
N ASP A 83 0.45 -7.44 -12.80
CA ASP A 83 -0.64 -7.58 -13.76
C ASP A 83 -0.90 -6.20 -14.37
N LYS A 84 -0.19 -5.92 -15.47
CA LYS A 84 -0.21 -4.59 -16.08
C LYS A 84 -1.56 -4.25 -16.71
N ASP A 85 -2.32 -5.25 -17.14
CA ASP A 85 -3.59 -5.10 -17.83
C ASP A 85 -4.68 -4.66 -16.84
N ASN A 86 -4.64 -5.19 -15.62
CA ASN A 86 -5.50 -4.76 -14.52
C ASN A 86 -4.90 -3.63 -13.66
N GLY A 87 -3.82 -3.00 -14.10
CA GLY A 87 -3.24 -1.82 -13.43
C GLY A 87 -2.48 -2.10 -12.14
N LEU A 88 -2.07 -3.35 -11.93
CA LEU A 88 -1.40 -3.83 -10.73
C LEU A 88 0.11 -4.02 -10.98
N GLN A 89 0.91 -3.40 -10.13
CA GLN A 89 2.36 -3.59 -10.09
C GLN A 89 2.81 -3.49 -8.63
N LEU A 90 2.40 -4.47 -7.85
CA LEU A 90 2.54 -4.47 -6.40
C LEU A 90 3.94 -4.92 -6.01
N ARG A 91 4.52 -4.25 -5.01
CA ARG A 91 5.77 -4.65 -4.34
C ARG A 91 5.56 -4.55 -2.85
N ILE A 92 5.34 -5.70 -2.21
CA ILE A 92 4.91 -5.81 -0.83
C ILE A 92 6.06 -6.37 -0.01
N LEU A 93 6.53 -5.59 0.96
CA LEU A 93 7.47 -6.05 1.96
C LEU A 93 6.75 -6.78 3.10
N CYS A 94 7.02 -8.06 3.31
CA CYS A 94 6.32 -8.87 4.32
C CYS A 94 7.28 -9.80 5.08
N ARG A 95 6.76 -10.44 6.13
CA ARG A 95 7.51 -11.42 6.95
C ARG A 95 7.68 -12.79 6.27
N SER A 96 6.78 -13.14 5.35
CA SER A 96 6.78 -14.43 4.65
C SER A 96 6.00 -14.34 3.33
N MET A 97 6.22 -15.31 2.45
CA MET A 97 5.44 -15.46 1.21
C MET A 97 3.93 -15.51 1.47
N ALA A 98 3.49 -16.33 2.43
CA ALA A 98 2.07 -16.48 2.76
C ALA A 98 1.42 -15.16 3.19
N GLU A 99 2.13 -14.33 3.96
CA GLU A 99 1.65 -12.99 4.32
C GLU A 99 1.59 -12.06 3.10
N GLY A 100 2.60 -12.12 2.24
CA GLY A 100 2.62 -11.33 1.00
C GLY A 100 1.45 -11.69 0.08
N GLU A 101 1.18 -12.99 -0.09
CA GLU A 101 0.05 -13.49 -0.85
C GLU A 101 -1.29 -13.02 -0.27
N ARG A 102 -1.45 -13.04 1.07
CA ARG A 102 -2.65 -12.52 1.75
C ARG A 102 -2.88 -11.04 1.45
N VAL A 103 -1.83 -10.22 1.53
CA VAL A 103 -1.91 -8.78 1.24
C VAL A 103 -2.21 -8.52 -0.24
N VAL A 104 -1.57 -9.27 -1.15
CA VAL A 104 -1.82 -9.18 -2.59
C VAL A 104 -3.25 -9.56 -2.94
N LYS A 105 -3.78 -10.65 -2.39
CA LYS A 105 -5.19 -11.06 -2.57
C LYS A 105 -6.16 -10.02 -2.05
N ALA A 106 -5.90 -9.42 -0.89
CA ALA A 106 -6.72 -8.34 -0.37
C ALA A 106 -6.72 -7.12 -1.32
N ALA A 107 -5.57 -6.74 -1.89
CA ALA A 107 -5.51 -5.66 -2.88
C ALA A 107 -6.24 -6.00 -4.20
N LEU A 108 -6.08 -7.24 -4.71
CA LEU A 108 -6.74 -7.74 -5.91
C LEU A 108 -8.27 -7.77 -5.81
N SER A 109 -8.79 -8.01 -4.60
CA SER A 109 -10.24 -8.00 -4.35
C SER A 109 -10.87 -6.63 -4.67
N LEU A 110 -10.13 -5.53 -4.49
CA LEU A 110 -10.60 -4.17 -4.80
C LEU A 110 -10.68 -3.89 -6.30
N THR A 111 -9.97 -4.65 -7.13
CA THR A 111 -10.04 -4.55 -8.59
C THR A 111 -10.90 -5.65 -9.21
N ASN A 112 -11.51 -6.51 -8.38
CA ASN A 112 -12.22 -7.73 -8.79
C ASN A 112 -11.37 -8.62 -9.72
N THR A 113 -10.05 -8.66 -9.49
CA THR A 113 -9.12 -9.45 -10.30
C THR A 113 -8.84 -10.79 -9.62
N ALA A 114 -8.90 -11.88 -10.36
CA ALA A 114 -8.56 -13.19 -9.84
C ALA A 114 -7.04 -13.28 -9.55
N PHE A 115 -6.68 -13.98 -8.48
CA PHE A 115 -5.28 -14.22 -8.16
C PHE A 115 -4.70 -15.31 -9.06
N GLU A 116 -3.59 -14.99 -9.73
CA GLU A 116 -2.83 -15.94 -10.56
C GLU A 116 -1.44 -16.14 -9.94
N SER A 117 -1.12 -17.38 -9.54
CA SER A 117 0.15 -17.73 -8.90
C SER A 117 1.36 -17.36 -9.74
N ASP A 118 1.24 -17.46 -11.06
CA ASP A 118 2.35 -17.26 -12.00
C ASP A 118 2.78 -15.80 -12.10
N ARG A 119 1.94 -14.86 -11.62
CA ARG A 119 2.24 -13.42 -11.55
C ARG A 119 2.90 -13.04 -10.23
N LEU A 120 2.99 -13.96 -9.26
CA LEU A 120 3.59 -13.76 -7.96
C LEU A 120 5.07 -14.19 -7.99
N SER A 121 5.93 -13.35 -7.43
CA SER A 121 7.37 -13.64 -7.31
C SER A 121 7.90 -13.20 -5.95
N GLU A 122 8.86 -13.94 -5.43
CA GLU A 122 9.58 -13.62 -4.21
C GLU A 122 11.02 -13.19 -4.54
N VAL A 123 11.38 -12.00 -4.07
CA VAL A 123 12.70 -11.40 -4.29
C VAL A 123 13.38 -11.17 -2.95
N ASN A 124 14.39 -12.00 -2.67
CA ASN A 124 15.16 -11.95 -1.44
C ASN A 124 16.65 -11.72 -1.70
N ASN A 125 17.29 -11.06 -0.75
CA ASN A 125 18.75 -11.00 -0.71
C ASN A 125 19.28 -12.32 -0.13
N ALA A 126 20.40 -12.82 -0.64
CA ALA A 126 21.03 -14.05 -0.11
C ALA A 126 21.40 -13.93 1.38
N ASN A 127 21.72 -12.72 1.86
CA ASN A 127 21.91 -12.43 3.28
C ASN A 127 21.12 -11.19 3.70
N PRO A 128 19.82 -11.34 4.06
CA PRO A 128 18.95 -10.22 4.42
C PRO A 128 19.39 -9.48 5.69
N THR A 129 19.99 -10.19 6.65
CA THR A 129 20.42 -9.60 7.93
C THR A 129 21.59 -8.65 7.73
N SER A 130 22.54 -8.99 6.86
CA SER A 130 23.64 -8.10 6.48
C SER A 130 23.18 -6.94 5.60
N ALA A 131 22.30 -7.21 4.62
CA ALA A 131 21.79 -6.18 3.71
C ALA A 131 20.88 -5.15 4.41
N TYR A 132 20.07 -5.63 5.36
CA TYR A 132 19.06 -4.86 6.08
C TYR A 132 19.14 -5.17 7.59
N PRO A 133 20.17 -4.67 8.29
CA PRO A 133 20.33 -4.92 9.71
C PRO A 133 19.19 -4.27 10.51
N THR A 134 18.67 -4.98 11.50
CA THR A 134 17.58 -4.50 12.37
C THR A 134 18.05 -3.30 13.19
N VAL A 135 19.26 -3.37 13.74
CA VAL A 135 19.93 -2.25 14.40
C VAL A 135 20.93 -1.66 13.41
N PRO A 136 20.63 -0.50 12.82
CA PRO A 136 21.52 0.11 11.85
C PRO A 136 22.72 0.75 12.57
N GLY A 137 23.90 0.67 11.96
CA GLY A 137 25.10 1.33 12.49
C GLY A 137 25.00 2.86 12.50
N THR A 138 26.01 3.52 13.04
CA THR A 138 26.11 4.99 13.07
C THR A 138 26.88 5.54 11.88
N VAL A 139 26.59 6.77 11.48
CA VAL A 139 27.34 7.55 10.49
C VAL A 139 27.59 8.96 11.01
N ARG A 140 28.77 9.51 10.75
CA ARG A 140 29.09 10.89 11.11
C ARG A 140 28.52 11.84 10.06
N ILE A 141 27.61 12.71 10.45
CA ILE A 141 26.98 13.72 9.58
C ILE A 141 27.11 15.07 10.28
N LEU A 142 27.72 16.05 9.60
CA LEU A 142 28.00 17.39 10.15
C LEU A 142 28.74 17.31 11.50
N GLY A 143 29.80 16.49 11.56
CA GLY A 143 30.63 16.33 12.76
C GLY A 143 30.02 15.52 13.89
N LYS A 144 28.71 15.24 13.87
CA LYS A 144 27.98 14.48 14.91
C LYS A 144 27.74 13.04 14.49
N SER A 145 27.87 12.09 15.43
CA SER A 145 27.46 10.70 15.20
C SER A 145 25.93 10.62 15.19
N ARG A 146 25.36 10.03 14.14
CA ARG A 146 23.91 9.83 13.99
C ARG A 146 23.61 8.37 13.64
N LYS A 147 22.53 7.81 14.18
CA LYS A 147 22.04 6.48 13.78
C LYS A 147 21.60 6.51 12.31
N ARG A 148 21.98 5.51 11.51
CA ARG A 148 21.47 5.37 10.14
C ARG A 148 19.97 5.02 10.18
N PRO A 149 19.19 5.41 9.16
CA PRO A 149 17.80 4.99 9.07
C PRO A 149 17.68 3.46 8.91
N ARG A 150 16.68 2.86 9.55
CA ARG A 150 16.33 1.45 9.39
C ARG A 150 15.85 1.20 7.95
N LYS A 151 16.44 0.23 7.25
CA LYS A 151 15.96 -0.22 5.93
C LYS A 151 15.09 -1.46 6.10
N ARG A 152 13.91 -1.47 5.46
CA ARG A 152 12.92 -2.57 5.54
C ARG A 152 12.66 -3.01 6.99
N PRO A 153 12.26 -2.08 7.88
CA PRO A 153 11.95 -2.42 9.26
C PRO A 153 10.85 -3.47 9.32
N ILE A 154 10.97 -4.39 10.28
CA ILE A 154 9.95 -5.38 10.60
C ILE A 154 8.99 -4.71 11.58
N ALA A 155 7.73 -4.60 11.21
CA ALA A 155 6.69 -3.95 12.00
C ALA A 155 5.32 -4.48 11.57
N ASP A 156 4.34 -4.42 12.45
CA ASP A 156 2.94 -4.65 12.10
C ASP A 156 2.30 -3.29 11.84
N VAL A 157 1.86 -3.06 10.59
CA VAL A 157 1.26 -1.78 10.19
C VAL A 157 -0.22 -1.97 9.97
N ARG A 158 -1.03 -1.06 10.50
CA ARG A 158 -2.49 -1.13 10.47
C ARG A 158 -3.05 -0.14 9.46
N PHE A 159 -4.07 -0.56 8.71
CA PHE A 159 -4.76 0.27 7.76
C PHE A 159 -5.33 1.52 8.42
N GLN A 160 -5.07 2.69 7.84
CA GLN A 160 -5.52 3.98 8.37
C GLN A 160 -6.58 4.59 7.46
N TYR A 161 -6.29 4.73 6.16
CA TYR A 161 -7.18 5.37 5.21
C TYR A 161 -6.89 4.93 3.77
N ALA A 162 -7.87 5.19 2.90
CA ALA A 162 -7.77 4.99 1.47
C ALA A 162 -8.13 6.26 0.70
N LEU A 163 -7.28 6.63 -0.24
CA LEU A 163 -7.48 7.78 -1.11
C LEU A 163 -7.55 7.35 -2.57
N LEU A 164 -8.37 8.04 -3.35
CA LEU A 164 -8.42 7.88 -4.80
C LEU A 164 -7.99 9.17 -5.48
N HIS A 165 -6.94 9.06 -6.28
CA HIS A 165 -6.48 10.15 -7.13
C HIS A 165 -7.09 9.99 -8.52
N ILE A 166 -7.83 11.00 -8.98
CA ILE A 166 -8.40 11.08 -10.33
C ILE A 166 -7.69 12.21 -11.06
N HIS A 167 -7.16 11.92 -12.25
CA HIS A 167 -6.48 12.96 -13.04
C HIS A 167 -7.47 14.06 -13.43
N GLY A 168 -7.09 15.32 -13.18
CA GLY A 168 -7.93 16.51 -13.43
C GLY A 168 -8.58 17.08 -12.17
N LEU A 169 -8.66 16.32 -11.07
CA LEU A 169 -9.10 16.85 -9.78
C LEU A 169 -7.90 17.36 -8.96
N PRO A 170 -8.03 18.51 -8.28
CA PRO A 170 -6.94 19.08 -7.49
C PRO A 170 -6.68 18.33 -6.18
N ASN A 171 -7.73 17.73 -5.60
CA ASN A 171 -7.66 17.01 -4.34
C ASN A 171 -8.06 15.54 -4.54
N PRO A 172 -7.39 14.59 -3.87
CA PRO A 172 -7.81 13.20 -3.88
C PRO A 172 -9.14 13.03 -3.15
N ILE A 173 -9.92 12.05 -3.57
CA ILE A 173 -11.18 11.67 -2.92
C ILE A 173 -10.85 10.70 -1.79
N CYS A 174 -11.28 11.02 -0.58
CA CYS A 174 -11.15 10.10 0.55
C CYS A 174 -12.23 9.02 0.47
N LEU A 175 -11.83 7.77 0.26
CA LEU A 175 -12.78 6.64 0.20
C LEU A 175 -13.22 6.24 1.61
N LEU A 176 -12.26 6.11 2.52
CA LEU A 176 -12.43 5.68 3.90
C LEU A 176 -11.29 6.26 4.74
N ASP A 177 -11.57 6.76 5.94
CA ASP A 177 -10.55 7.23 6.88
C ASP A 177 -10.91 6.86 8.32
N ARG A 178 -10.01 6.13 8.98
CA ARG A 178 -10.14 5.70 10.39
C ARG A 178 -9.50 6.67 11.37
N THR A 179 -8.72 7.63 10.87
CA THR A 179 -7.97 8.60 11.69
C THR A 179 -8.77 9.87 11.98
N GLY A 180 -9.78 10.17 11.15
CA GLY A 180 -10.54 11.43 11.20
C GLY A 180 -9.76 12.64 10.67
N THR A 181 -8.64 12.41 9.98
CA THR A 181 -7.78 13.47 9.44
C THR A 181 -8.38 14.07 8.16
N PHE A 182 -9.00 13.25 7.32
CA PHE A 182 -9.57 13.68 6.05
C PHE A 182 -11.02 14.13 6.23
N ARG A 183 -11.34 15.31 5.70
CA ARG A 183 -12.69 15.84 5.69
C ARG A 183 -13.53 15.12 4.64
N ASN A 184 -14.76 14.74 4.99
CA ASN A 184 -15.77 14.14 4.11
C ASN A 184 -15.31 12.83 3.43
N PRO A 185 -14.98 11.76 4.20
CA PRO A 185 -14.81 10.45 3.60
C PRO A 185 -16.13 10.01 2.93
N LEU A 186 -16.04 9.27 1.81
CA LEU A 186 -17.24 8.79 1.09
C LEU A 186 -18.10 7.86 1.95
N ILE A 187 -17.48 7.14 2.87
CA ILE A 187 -18.13 6.32 3.89
C ILE A 187 -17.39 6.45 5.21
N ASP A 188 -18.11 6.28 6.31
CA ASP A 188 -17.53 6.29 7.65
C ASP A 188 -16.72 5.01 7.92
N ALA A 189 -15.75 5.11 8.84
CA ALA A 189 -14.91 4.01 9.33
C ALA A 189 -15.70 2.83 9.91
#